data_AF-Q8U4C0-F1
#
_entry.id   AF-Q8U4C0-F1
#
_cell.length_a   1.000
_cell.length_b   1.000
_cell.length_c   1.000
_cell.angle_alpha   90.00
_cell.angle_beta   90.00
_cell.angle_gamma   90.00
#
_symmetry.space_group_name_H-M   'P 1'
#
loop_
_entity.id
_entity.type
_entity.pdbx_description
1 polymer ?
#
loop_
_entity_poly.entity_id
_entity_poly.type
_entity_poly.pdbx_seq_one_letter_code
_entity_poly.pdbx_strand_id
1 'polypeptide(L)'
;MMLKEVHELLNRIWGDIFELREELKEELKGFTVEEVSEVFNAYLYIDGKWEEMKYPHPAFAVKPGGEVGATPQGFYFVFAFPKEELSKEFIEDVIRAFEKLFIYGAENFLEDFYNFEHPISGDEVWDRIVNSDEEMINFEVDLGFDKEEVKREIKRFIELARRYNLL
;
A
#
# COMPACT_ATOMS: atom_id res chain seq x y z
N MET A 1 12.58 22.89 -8.68
CA MET A 1 13.28 21.63 -8.36
C MET A 1 14.45 21.49 -9.32
N MET A 2 15.66 21.29 -8.79
CA MET A 2 16.88 21.20 -9.58
C MET A 2 17.07 19.77 -10.10
N LEU A 3 17.56 19.60 -11.34
CA LEU A 3 17.80 18.28 -11.98
C LEU A 3 18.53 17.29 -11.05
N LYS A 4 19.47 17.80 -10.25
CA LYS A 4 20.23 17.02 -9.27
C LYS A 4 19.32 16.36 -8.21
N GLU A 5 18.38 17.11 -7.65
CA GLU A 5 17.48 16.63 -6.60
C GLU A 5 16.57 15.50 -7.12
N VAL A 6 16.05 15.66 -8.35
CA VAL A 6 15.24 14.63 -9.01
C VAL A 6 16.07 13.37 -9.26
N HIS A 7 17.29 13.53 -9.78
CA HIS A 7 18.17 12.39 -10.05
C HIS A 7 18.54 11.62 -8.77
N GLU A 8 18.88 12.34 -7.70
CA GLU A 8 19.20 11.74 -6.40
C GLU A 8 18.00 11.02 -5.79
N LEU A 9 16.81 11.62 -5.88
CA LEU A 9 15.56 11.01 -5.41
C LEU A 9 15.25 9.71 -6.18
N LEU A 10 15.31 9.74 -7.51
CA LEU A 10 15.04 8.56 -8.33
C LEU A 10 16.06 7.44 -8.05
N ASN A 11 17.35 7.75 -7.99
CA ASN A 11 18.37 6.74 -7.64
C ASN A 11 18.13 6.13 -6.27
N ARG A 12 17.74 6.95 -5.28
CA ARG A 12 17.42 6.48 -3.95
C ARG A 12 16.22 5.54 -3.95
N ILE A 13 15.12 5.95 -4.57
CA ILE A 13 13.88 5.16 -4.69
C ILE A 13 14.18 3.77 -5.28
N TRP A 14 14.93 3.72 -6.38
CA TRP A 14 15.30 2.47 -7.03
C TRP A 14 16.26 1.63 -6.18
N GLY A 15 17.33 2.24 -5.67
CA GLY A 15 18.31 1.53 -4.85
C GLY A 15 17.71 0.95 -3.58
N ASP A 16 16.94 1.76 -2.85
CA ASP A 16 16.34 1.37 -1.58
C ASP A 16 15.31 0.24 -1.76
N ILE A 17 14.54 0.22 -2.86
CA ILE A 17 13.59 -0.87 -3.14
C ILE A 17 14.28 -2.18 -3.47
N PHE A 18 15.39 -2.17 -4.21
CA PHE A 18 16.18 -3.39 -4.44
C PHE A 18 16.72 -3.96 -3.13
N GLU A 19 17.25 -3.10 -2.25
CA GLU A 19 17.76 -3.53 -0.94
C GLU A 19 16.63 -4.06 -0.06
N LEU A 20 15.52 -3.32 0.03
CA LEU A 20 14.35 -3.70 0.83
C LEU A 20 13.77 -5.04 0.39
N ARG A 21 13.75 -5.32 -0.92
CA ARG A 21 13.31 -6.60 -1.48
C ARG A 21 14.14 -7.76 -0.95
N GLU A 22 15.46 -7.65 -0.96
CA GLU A 22 16.34 -8.72 -0.48
C GLU A 22 16.15 -8.95 1.02
N GLU A 23 16.06 -7.87 1.80
CA GLU A 23 15.80 -7.93 3.24
C GLU A 23 14.44 -8.62 3.54
N LEU A 24 13.36 -8.21 2.88
CA LEU A 24 12.03 -8.81 3.09
C LEU A 24 11.93 -10.26 2.62
N LYS A 25 12.64 -10.64 1.56
CA LYS A 25 12.73 -12.03 1.11
C LYS A 25 13.36 -12.94 2.17
N GLU A 26 14.32 -12.42 2.94
CA GLU A 26 14.90 -13.15 4.05
C GLU A 26 13.98 -13.17 5.27
N GLU A 27 13.30 -12.07 5.58
CA GLU A 27 12.51 -11.90 6.81
C GLU A 27 11.10 -12.50 6.74
N LEU A 28 10.40 -12.42 5.60
CA LEU A 28 9.01 -12.84 5.44
C LEU A 28 8.89 -14.33 5.10
N LYS A 29 9.26 -15.20 6.03
CA LYS A 29 9.11 -16.65 5.87
C LYS A 29 7.64 -17.03 5.65
N GLY A 30 7.37 -17.75 4.57
CA GLY A 30 6.02 -18.16 4.16
C GLY A 30 5.38 -17.30 3.08
N PHE A 31 6.01 -16.17 2.72
CA PHE A 31 5.62 -15.35 1.58
C PHE A 31 6.56 -15.59 0.40
N THR A 32 6.08 -15.35 -0.81
CA THR A 32 6.92 -15.29 -2.00
C THR A 32 7.16 -13.84 -2.36
N VAL A 33 8.43 -13.41 -2.24
CA VAL A 33 8.86 -12.05 -2.60
C VAL A 33 9.45 -12.09 -4.00
N GLU A 34 8.74 -11.47 -4.95
CA GLU A 34 9.11 -11.47 -6.37
C GLU A 34 10.27 -10.49 -6.66
N GLU A 35 10.74 -10.48 -7.91
CA GLU A 35 11.76 -9.54 -8.35
C GLU A 35 11.16 -8.13 -8.49
N VAL A 36 12.01 -7.10 -8.35
CA VAL A 36 11.61 -5.71 -8.59
C VAL A 36 11.28 -5.53 -10.07
N SER A 37 10.19 -4.83 -10.34
CA SER A 37 9.70 -4.51 -11.68
C SER A 37 9.39 -3.03 -11.83
N GLU A 38 9.30 -2.59 -13.09
CA GLU A 38 8.82 -1.27 -13.47
C GLU A 38 7.29 -1.28 -13.49
N VAL A 39 6.66 -0.58 -12.55
CA VAL A 39 5.20 -0.44 -12.51
C VAL A 39 4.78 0.89 -13.13
N PHE A 40 3.69 0.87 -13.89
CA PHE A 40 3.10 2.04 -14.56
C PHE A 40 1.63 2.21 -14.14
N ASN A 41 1.05 3.37 -14.45
CA ASN A 41 -0.34 3.73 -14.15
C ASN A 41 -0.65 3.91 -12.65
N ALA A 42 0.35 4.32 -11.87
CA ALA A 42 0.16 4.76 -10.49
C ALA A 42 -0.32 6.22 -10.43
N TYR A 43 -0.80 6.62 -9.26
CA TYR A 43 -1.22 8.00 -8.98
C TYR A 43 -0.47 8.52 -7.74
N LEU A 44 -0.22 9.81 -7.70
CA LEU A 44 0.23 10.51 -6.51
C LEU A 44 -0.90 11.34 -5.93
N TYR A 45 -0.99 11.40 -4.61
CA TYR A 45 -1.93 12.30 -3.94
C TYR A 45 -1.28 13.66 -3.68
N ILE A 46 -1.55 14.65 -4.54
CA ILE A 46 -0.93 15.98 -4.52
C ILE A 46 -2.02 17.03 -4.30
N ASP A 47 -1.85 17.88 -3.28
CA ASP A 47 -2.76 18.99 -2.97
C ASP A 47 -4.25 18.56 -2.91
N GLY A 48 -4.52 17.39 -2.33
CA GLY A 48 -5.87 16.82 -2.17
C GLY A 48 -6.46 16.17 -3.43
N LYS A 49 -5.61 15.80 -4.40
CA LYS A 49 -6.05 15.19 -5.67
C LYS A 49 -5.12 14.07 -6.11
N TRP A 50 -5.72 13.02 -6.68
CA TRP A 50 -4.98 11.99 -7.40
C TRP A 50 -4.51 12.53 -8.76
N GLU A 51 -3.19 12.56 -8.94
CA GLU A 51 -2.54 12.93 -10.19
C GLU A 51 -1.79 11.72 -10.78
N GLU A 52 -2.01 11.46 -12.06
CA GLU A 52 -1.41 10.32 -12.78
C GLU A 52 0.12 10.43 -12.86
N MET A 53 0.81 9.34 -12.49
CA MET A 53 2.23 9.14 -12.74
C MET A 53 2.47 8.61 -14.15
N LYS A 54 3.04 9.46 -15.01
CA LYS A 54 3.44 9.09 -16.38
C LYS A 54 4.80 8.40 -16.49
N TYR A 55 5.49 8.24 -15.37
CA TYR A 55 6.80 7.62 -15.27
C TYR A 55 6.70 6.37 -14.38
N PRO A 56 7.56 5.37 -14.62
CA PRO A 56 7.50 4.15 -13.82
C PRO A 56 8.05 4.38 -12.43
N HIS A 57 7.68 3.47 -11.53
CA HIS A 57 8.26 3.38 -10.20
C HIS A 57 8.64 1.92 -9.89
N PRO A 58 9.62 1.70 -8.98
CA PRO A 58 10.01 0.35 -8.59
C PRO A 58 9.03 -0.22 -7.57
N ALA A 59 8.56 -1.44 -7.85
CA ALA A 59 7.79 -2.23 -6.89
C ALA A 59 8.02 -3.73 -7.09
N PHE A 60 7.69 -4.52 -6.08
CA PHE A 60 7.71 -5.98 -6.12
C PHE A 60 6.53 -6.58 -5.36
N ALA A 61 6.03 -7.70 -5.86
CA ALA A 61 4.95 -8.43 -5.21
C ALA A 61 5.46 -9.23 -4.00
N VAL A 62 4.64 -9.26 -2.94
CA VAL A 62 4.78 -10.08 -1.74
C VAL A 62 3.56 -10.98 -1.65
N LYS A 63 3.63 -12.18 -2.24
CA LYS A 63 2.48 -13.09 -2.35
C LYS A 63 2.27 -13.89 -1.06
N PRO A 64 0.99 -14.10 -0.64
CA PRO A 64 -0.23 -13.68 -1.32
C PRO A 64 -0.62 -12.22 -1.03
N GLY A 65 -1.20 -11.56 -2.04
CA GLY A 65 -1.97 -10.31 -1.90
C GLY A 65 -1.18 -9.01 -1.68
N GLY A 66 0.12 -9.07 -1.39
CA GLY A 66 0.94 -7.89 -1.10
C GLY A 66 1.72 -7.34 -2.29
N GLU A 67 2.00 -6.04 -2.25
CA GLU A 67 3.01 -5.35 -3.06
C GLU A 67 3.72 -4.30 -2.18
N VAL A 68 5.01 -4.09 -2.45
CA VAL A 68 5.81 -3.04 -1.82
C VAL A 68 6.48 -2.24 -2.93
N GLY A 69 6.41 -0.91 -2.83
CA GLY A 69 6.99 -0.03 -3.82
C GLY A 69 7.41 1.31 -3.26
N ALA A 70 7.91 2.17 -4.15
CA ALA A 70 8.34 3.50 -3.81
C ALA A 70 7.96 4.49 -4.89
N THR A 71 7.36 5.60 -4.51
CA THR A 71 7.07 6.74 -5.39
C THR A 71 7.83 7.98 -4.90
N PRO A 72 7.76 9.12 -5.59
CA PRO A 72 8.30 10.37 -5.04
C PRO A 72 7.68 10.83 -3.72
N GLN A 73 6.51 10.29 -3.31
CA GLN A 73 5.92 10.57 -2.01
C GLN A 73 6.58 9.79 -0.86
N GLY A 74 7.19 8.63 -1.15
CA GLY A 74 7.76 7.76 -0.15
C GLY A 74 7.70 6.28 -0.52
N PHE A 75 7.91 5.44 0.48
CA PHE A 75 7.62 4.01 0.36
C PHE A 75 6.13 3.75 0.61
N TYR A 76 5.61 2.71 0.00
CA TYR A 76 4.28 2.22 0.29
C TYR A 76 4.28 0.69 0.31
N PHE A 77 3.28 0.14 0.97
CA PHE A 77 2.87 -1.24 0.72
C PHE A 77 1.36 -1.30 0.59
N VAL A 78 0.90 -2.23 -0.22
CA VAL A 78 -0.52 -2.52 -0.39
C VAL A 78 -0.77 -4.00 -0.18
N PHE A 79 -1.86 -4.34 0.51
CA PHE A 79 -2.41 -5.69 0.52
C PHE A 79 -3.84 -5.66 -0.03
N ALA A 80 -4.14 -6.59 -0.93
CA ALA A 80 -5.46 -6.77 -1.51
C ALA A 80 -6.13 -8.02 -0.94
N PHE A 81 -7.40 -7.89 -0.53
CA PHE A 81 -8.22 -9.01 -0.04
C PHE A 81 -9.57 -9.08 -0.76
N PRO A 82 -10.13 -10.28 -0.96
CA PRO A 82 -11.49 -10.41 -1.47
C PRO A 82 -12.49 -9.73 -0.54
N LYS A 83 -13.41 -8.94 -1.10
CA LYS A 83 -14.45 -8.23 -0.35
C LYS A 83 -15.23 -9.15 0.59
N GLU A 84 -15.51 -10.36 0.14
CA GLU A 84 -16.26 -11.40 0.85
C GLU A 84 -15.55 -11.99 2.07
N GLU A 85 -14.23 -11.84 2.18
CA GLU A 85 -13.43 -12.29 3.33
C GLU A 85 -13.29 -11.21 4.41
N LEU A 86 -13.59 -9.97 4.08
CA LEU A 86 -13.46 -8.84 4.99
C LEU A 86 -14.56 -8.83 6.06
N SER A 87 -14.23 -8.25 7.21
CA SER A 87 -15.19 -7.96 8.26
C SER A 87 -15.11 -6.50 8.68
N LYS A 88 -16.21 -5.97 9.21
CA LYS A 88 -16.26 -4.60 9.73
C LYS A 88 -15.22 -4.37 10.83
N GLU A 89 -15.02 -5.34 11.70
CA GLU A 89 -14.04 -5.26 12.79
C GLU A 89 -12.61 -5.14 12.26
N PHE A 90 -12.27 -5.85 11.18
CA PHE A 90 -10.99 -5.69 10.50
C PHE A 90 -10.82 -4.27 9.95
N ILE A 91 -11.85 -3.71 9.29
CA ILE A 91 -11.83 -2.33 8.78
C ILE A 91 -11.57 -1.32 9.90
N GLU A 92 -12.28 -1.43 11.02
CA GLU A 92 -12.04 -0.55 12.17
C GLU A 92 -10.64 -0.69 12.74
N ASP A 93 -10.15 -1.93 12.86
CA ASP A 93 -8.82 -2.21 13.42
C ASP A 93 -7.69 -1.72 12.53
N VAL A 94 -7.80 -1.87 11.20
CA VAL A 94 -6.77 -1.39 10.26
C VAL A 94 -6.73 0.14 10.24
N ILE A 95 -7.90 0.81 10.21
CA ILE A 95 -7.99 2.27 10.28
C ILE A 95 -7.35 2.80 11.59
N ARG A 96 -7.58 2.13 12.72
CA ARG A 96 -6.96 2.50 14.00
C ARG A 96 -5.47 2.22 14.05
N ALA A 97 -4.99 1.25 13.28
CA ALA A 97 -3.60 0.82 13.34
C ALA A 97 -2.66 1.73 12.52
N PHE A 98 -3.09 2.23 11.37
CA PHE A 98 -2.22 2.89 10.40
C PHE A 98 -2.62 4.35 10.18
N GLU A 99 -1.69 5.27 10.39
CA GLU A 99 -1.95 6.72 10.32
C GLU A 99 -2.18 7.22 8.88
N LYS A 100 -1.45 6.67 7.91
CA LYS A 100 -1.50 7.05 6.49
C LYS A 100 -2.06 5.92 5.64
N LEU A 101 -3.28 5.52 5.97
CA LEU A 101 -3.99 4.44 5.30
C LEU A 101 -4.90 4.98 4.20
N PHE A 102 -4.90 4.31 3.07
CA PHE A 102 -5.94 4.38 2.05
C PHE A 102 -6.63 3.02 1.91
N ILE A 103 -7.93 3.05 1.67
CA ILE A 103 -8.72 1.86 1.34
C ILE A 103 -9.50 2.17 0.08
N TYR A 104 -9.31 1.38 -0.98
CA TYR A 104 -9.90 1.64 -2.30
C TYR A 104 -10.13 0.35 -3.09
N GLY A 105 -10.91 0.45 -4.16
CA GLY A 105 -11.21 -0.67 -5.06
C GLY A 105 -10.02 -1.13 -5.90
N ALA A 106 -9.93 -2.43 -6.22
CA ALA A 106 -8.92 -2.95 -7.14
C ALA A 106 -9.30 -2.81 -8.62
N GLU A 107 -10.59 -2.74 -8.93
CA GLU A 107 -11.11 -2.49 -10.27
C GLU A 107 -11.21 -1.00 -10.54
N ASN A 108 -11.71 -0.21 -9.57
CA ASN A 108 -11.79 1.24 -9.64
C ASN A 108 -10.87 1.92 -8.61
N PHE A 109 -9.63 2.18 -9.00
CA PHE A 109 -8.61 2.84 -8.18
C PHE A 109 -8.96 4.27 -7.70
N LEU A 110 -10.00 4.89 -8.27
CA LEU A 110 -10.46 6.23 -7.87
C LEU A 110 -11.61 6.19 -6.88
N GLU A 111 -12.12 5.00 -6.57
CA GLU A 111 -13.15 4.80 -5.55
C GLU A 111 -12.50 4.62 -4.17
N ASP A 112 -12.18 5.76 -3.54
CA ASP A 112 -11.64 5.79 -2.19
C ASP A 112 -12.75 5.48 -1.16
N PHE A 113 -12.70 4.30 -0.57
CA PHE A 113 -13.51 3.94 0.58
C PHE A 113 -13.04 4.65 1.85
N TYR A 114 -11.73 4.84 2.02
CA TYR A 114 -11.12 5.58 3.12
C TYR A 114 -9.87 6.33 2.65
N ASN A 115 -9.72 7.57 3.09
CA ASN A 115 -8.56 8.42 2.84
C ASN A 115 -8.18 9.12 4.15
N PHE A 116 -6.92 8.94 4.60
CA PHE A 116 -6.47 9.46 5.90
C PHE A 116 -6.52 11.00 6.02
N GLU A 117 -6.48 11.74 4.91
CA GLU A 117 -6.60 13.20 4.92
C GLU A 117 -8.06 13.67 5.13
N HIS A 118 -9.02 12.79 4.83
CA HIS A 118 -10.46 13.02 4.97
C HIS A 118 -11.12 11.85 5.72
N PRO A 119 -10.75 11.63 6.99
CA PRO A 119 -11.14 10.42 7.71
C PRO A 119 -12.64 10.39 7.95
N ILE A 120 -13.22 9.22 7.75
CA ILE A 120 -14.61 8.87 8.06
C ILE A 120 -14.65 7.69 9.04
N SER A 121 -15.83 7.35 9.55
CA SER A 121 -15.96 6.25 10.51
C SER A 121 -15.76 4.88 9.84
N GLY A 122 -15.26 3.89 10.59
CA GLY A 122 -15.16 2.51 10.10
C GLY A 122 -16.51 1.93 9.67
N ASP A 123 -17.62 2.32 10.33
CA ASP A 123 -18.99 2.02 9.91
C ASP A 123 -19.28 2.52 8.50
N GLU A 124 -18.95 3.77 8.22
CA GLU A 124 -19.20 4.37 6.91
C GLU A 124 -18.30 3.74 5.83
N VAL A 125 -17.04 3.45 6.14
CA VAL A 125 -16.13 2.73 5.22
C VAL A 125 -16.70 1.35 4.89
N TRP A 126 -17.13 0.59 5.90
CA TRP A 126 -17.70 -0.74 5.72
C TRP A 126 -18.97 -0.70 4.86
N ASP A 127 -19.87 0.23 5.14
CA ASP A 127 -21.09 0.39 4.35
C ASP A 127 -20.76 0.70 2.89
N ARG A 128 -19.74 1.54 2.60
CA ARG A 128 -19.32 1.81 1.22
C ARG A 128 -18.74 0.56 0.54
N ILE A 129 -17.88 -0.20 1.21
CA ILE A 129 -17.30 -1.43 0.68
C ILE A 129 -18.39 -2.45 0.35
N VAL A 130 -19.33 -2.70 1.27
CA VAL A 130 -20.39 -3.70 1.06
C VAL A 130 -21.31 -3.33 -0.11
N ASN A 131 -21.53 -2.04 -0.34
CA ASN A 131 -22.38 -1.54 -1.42
C ASN A 131 -21.65 -1.27 -2.74
N SER A 132 -20.33 -1.49 -2.80
CA SER A 132 -19.56 -1.33 -4.04
C SER A 132 -19.62 -2.56 -4.93
N ASP A 133 -19.32 -2.38 -6.21
CA ASP A 133 -19.20 -3.46 -7.19
C ASP A 133 -17.80 -4.12 -7.21
N GLU A 134 -16.89 -3.68 -6.35
CA GLU A 134 -15.50 -4.18 -6.29
C GLU A 134 -15.44 -5.62 -5.77
N GLU A 135 -14.61 -6.46 -6.37
CA GLU A 135 -14.37 -7.85 -5.91
C GLU A 135 -13.23 -7.91 -4.91
N MET A 136 -12.21 -7.05 -5.11
CA MET A 136 -11.01 -6.98 -4.29
C MET A 136 -10.85 -5.57 -3.72
N ILE A 137 -10.44 -5.49 -2.46
CA ILE A 137 -10.23 -4.21 -1.76
C ILE A 137 -8.75 -4.08 -1.41
N ASN A 138 -8.16 -2.96 -1.80
CA ASN A 138 -6.78 -2.60 -1.50
C ASN A 138 -6.68 -1.84 -0.18
N PHE A 139 -5.65 -2.16 0.58
CA PHE A 139 -5.25 -1.49 1.82
C PHE A 139 -3.82 -0.99 1.65
N GLU A 140 -3.67 0.29 1.28
CA GLU A 140 -2.37 0.91 1.04
C GLU A 140 -1.94 1.74 2.24
N VAL A 141 -0.71 1.54 2.68
CA VAL A 141 -0.10 2.32 3.75
C VAL A 141 1.09 3.09 3.19
N ASP A 142 0.96 4.41 3.24
CA ASP A 142 1.98 5.36 2.81
C ASP A 142 2.98 5.65 3.92
N LEU A 143 4.27 5.60 3.60
CA LEU A 143 5.37 5.71 4.55
C LEU A 143 6.42 6.70 4.06
N GLY A 144 7.24 7.20 4.97
CA GLY A 144 8.38 8.03 4.60
C GLY A 144 9.46 7.22 3.87
N PHE A 145 10.59 7.86 3.59
CA PHE A 145 11.78 7.16 3.07
C PHE A 145 12.59 6.50 4.20
N ASP A 146 11.98 5.59 4.95
CA ASP A 146 12.62 4.78 5.99
C ASP A 146 12.31 3.28 5.78
N LYS A 147 13.30 2.51 5.33
CA LYS A 147 13.16 1.07 5.07
C LYS A 147 12.80 0.27 6.33
N GLU A 148 13.32 0.66 7.50
CA GLU A 148 13.06 -0.06 8.75
C GLU A 148 11.61 0.14 9.22
N GLU A 149 11.06 1.32 8.97
CA GLU A 149 9.64 1.58 9.14
C GLU A 149 8.78 0.70 8.24
N VAL A 150 9.11 0.59 6.95
CA VAL A 150 8.38 -0.30 6.01
C VAL A 150 8.35 -1.74 6.50
N LYS A 151 9.51 -2.30 6.87
CA LYS A 151 9.59 -3.69 7.36
C LYS A 151 8.76 -3.90 8.62
N ARG A 152 8.77 -2.93 9.54
CA ARG A 152 7.99 -2.99 10.78
C ARG A 152 6.49 -2.93 10.50
N GLU A 153 6.04 -1.98 9.69
CA GLU A 153 4.62 -1.79 9.41
C GLU A 153 4.04 -2.95 8.56
N ILE A 154 4.80 -3.51 7.62
CA ILE A 154 4.39 -4.73 6.89
C ILE A 154 4.16 -5.89 7.84
N LYS A 155 5.10 -6.15 8.77
CA LYS A 155 4.94 -7.24 9.75
C LYS A 155 3.72 -7.02 10.63
N ARG A 156 3.52 -5.78 11.08
CA ARG A 156 2.34 -5.38 11.87
C ARG A 156 1.04 -5.58 11.10
N PHE A 157 1.02 -5.25 9.81
CA PHE A 157 -0.14 -5.47 8.94
C PHE A 157 -0.42 -6.97 8.77
N ILE A 158 0.61 -7.77 8.48
CA ILE A 158 0.46 -9.24 8.36
C ILE A 158 -0.07 -9.86 9.66
N GLU A 159 0.43 -9.42 10.82
CA GLU A 159 -0.06 -9.86 12.13
C GLU A 159 -1.53 -9.46 12.37
N LEU A 160 -1.92 -8.26 11.95
CA LEU A 160 -3.32 -7.82 11.98
C LEU A 160 -4.19 -8.71 11.09
N ALA A 161 -3.84 -8.87 9.81
CA ALA A 161 -4.60 -9.65 8.83
C ALA A 161 -4.76 -11.13 9.24
N ARG A 162 -3.72 -11.74 9.81
CA ARG A 162 -3.77 -13.11 10.34
C ARG A 162 -4.77 -13.29 11.48
N ARG A 163 -4.97 -12.28 12.34
CA ARG A 163 -5.99 -12.35 13.41
C ARG A 163 -7.41 -12.47 12.87
N TYR A 164 -7.62 -12.05 11.62
CA TYR A 164 -8.88 -12.11 10.90
C TYR A 164 -8.93 -13.23 9.85
N ASN A 165 -7.92 -14.11 9.80
CA ASN A 165 -7.78 -15.23 8.85
C ASN A 165 -7.69 -14.80 7.36
N LEU A 166 -7.13 -13.63 7.10
CA LEU A 166 -6.92 -13.13 5.74
C LEU A 166 -5.57 -13.57 5.12
N LEU A 167 -4.64 -14.08 5.95
CA LEU A 167 -3.29 -14.52 5.59
C LEU A 167 -2.81 -15.71 6.45
#